data_AF-A0A976LH46-F1
#
_entry.id   AF-A0A976LH46-F1
#
_cell.length_a   1.000
_cell.length_b   1.000
_cell.length_c   1.000
_cell.angle_alpha   90.00
_cell.angle_beta   90.00
_cell.angle_gamma   90.00
#
_symmetry.space_group_name_H-M   'P 1'
#
loop_
_entity.id
_entity.type
_entity.pdbx_description
1 polymer ?
#
loop_
_entity_poly.entity_id
_entity_poly.type
_entity_poly.pdbx_seq_one_letter_code
_entity_poly.pdbx_strand_id
1 'polypeptide(L)' 'MSFDRILVQCDCDRQPSVFDSIVAIDSGVNHVLRYCAVTPDSVVPLVHGAMFTRGGSALASTALFIGGSDVKLGE' A
#
# COMPACT_ATOMS: atom_id res chain seq x y z
N MET A 1 -20.99 -4.30 10.04
CA MET A 1 -19.80 -5.17 9.97
C MET A 1 -18.57 -4.27 9.94
N SER A 2 -17.52 -4.61 10.68
CA SER A 2 -16.21 -3.92 10.56
C SER A 2 -15.42 -4.62 9.47
N PHE A 3 -14.79 -3.85 8.58
CA PHE A 3 -13.93 -4.39 7.51
C PHE A 3 -12.48 -4.37 7.96
N ASP A 4 -11.72 -5.38 7.56
CA ASP A 4 -10.27 -5.38 7.76
C ASP A 4 -9.64 -4.19 7.02
N ARG A 5 -8.91 -3.36 7.75
CA ARG A 5 -8.09 -2.28 7.22
C ARG A 5 -6.87 -2.86 6.52
N ILE A 6 -6.78 -2.65 5.22
CA ILE A 6 -5.66 -3.12 4.40
C ILE A 6 -4.83 -1.91 3.97
N LEU A 7 -3.52 -1.98 4.19
CA LEU A 7 -2.55 -1.05 3.61
C LEU A 7 -1.75 -1.77 2.52
N VAL A 8 -1.75 -1.19 1.32
CA VAL A 8 -0.87 -1.62 0.23
C VAL A 8 0.35 -0.70 0.24
N GLN A 9 1.50 -1.24 0.65
CA GLN A 9 2.79 -0.56 0.59
C GLN A 9 3.42 -0.79 -0.79
N CYS A 10 3.59 0.29 -1.54
CA CYS A 10 4.31 0.32 -2.81
C CYS A 10 5.65 1.02 -2.59
N ASP A 11 6.74 0.26 -2.70
CA ASP A 11 8.09 0.75 -2.45
C ASP A 11 8.91 0.69 -3.74
N CYS A 12 9.59 1.78 -4.10
CA CYS A 12 10.43 1.81 -5.30
C CYS A 12 11.76 1.06 -5.09
N ASP A 13 12.16 0.81 -3.85
CA ASP A 13 13.38 0.07 -3.53
C ASP A 13 13.20 -1.43 -3.78
N ARG A 14 14.33 -2.15 -3.90
CA ARG A 14 14.34 -3.61 -4.10
C ARG A 14 13.78 -4.40 -2.91
N GLN A 15 13.74 -3.79 -1.73
CA GLN A 15 13.17 -4.37 -0.52
C GLN A 15 12.27 -3.33 0.12
N PRO A 16 11.01 -3.66 0.47
CA PRO A 16 10.14 -2.72 1.14
C PRO A 16 10.70 -2.37 2.53
N SER A 17 10.58 -1.10 2.89
CA SER A 17 10.97 -0.61 4.21
C SER A 17 10.27 -1.38 5.33
N VAL A 18 11.07 -2.02 6.19
CA VAL A 18 10.60 -2.67 7.43
C VAL A 18 10.08 -1.62 8.42
N PHE A 19 10.68 -0.43 8.43
CA PHE A 19 10.25 0.68 9.27
C PHE A 19 8.79 1.05 8.95
N ASP A 20 8.47 1.25 7.67
CA ASP A 20 7.12 1.61 7.25
C ASP A 20 6.12 0.50 7.56
N SER A 21 6.53 -0.77 7.40
CA SER A 21 5.70 -1.92 7.77
C SER A 21 5.35 -1.93 9.26
N ILE A 22 6.33 -1.69 10.14
CA ILE A 22 6.11 -1.67 11.60
C ILE A 22 5.20 -0.50 11.99
N VAL A 23 5.48 0.70 11.48
CA VAL A 23 4.65 1.90 11.75
C VAL A 23 3.21 1.68 11.30
N ALA A 24 3.01 1.06 10.13
CA ALA A 24 1.67 0.72 9.64
C ALA A 24 0.93 -0.25 10.59
N ILE A 25 1.61 -1.31 11.05
CA ILE A 25 1.03 -2.28 11.99
C ILE A 25 0.66 -1.59 13.30
N ASP A 26 1.56 -0.79 13.87
CA ASP A 26 1.35 -0.08 15.13
C ASP A 26 0.23 0.98 15.05
N SER A 27 -0.05 1.50 13.84
CA SER A 27 -1.21 2.39 13.59
C SER A 27 -2.57 1.66 13.58
N GLY A 28 -2.58 0.33 13.70
CA GLY A 28 -3.79 -0.47 13.78
C GLY A 28 -4.34 -0.94 12.43
N VAL A 29 -3.51 -0.99 11.38
CA VAL A 29 -3.86 -1.72 10.15
C VAL A 29 -3.96 -3.22 10.43
N ASN A 30 -4.91 -3.92 9.80
CA ASN A 30 -5.07 -5.36 9.98
C ASN A 30 -4.09 -6.15 9.09
N HIS A 31 -3.85 -5.69 7.86
CA HIS A 31 -2.97 -6.36 6.90
C HIS A 31 -2.12 -5.35 6.12
N VAL A 32 -0.83 -5.65 5.97
CA VAL A 32 0.08 -4.90 5.10
C VAL A 32 0.49 -5.77 3.91
N LEU A 33 0.10 -5.38 2.71
CA LEU A 33 0.49 -6.02 1.45
C LEU A 33 1.66 -5.23 0.85
N ARG A 34 2.81 -5.87 0.68
CA ARG A 34 4.07 -5.18 0.35
C ARG A 34 4.55 -5.53 -1.05
N TYR A 35 4.81 -4.49 -1.84
CA TYR A 35 5.37 -4.58 -3.19
C TYR A 35 6.67 -3.77 -3.23
N CYS A 36 7.68 -4.32 -3.91
CA CYS A 36 8.99 -3.71 -4.09
C CYS A 36 9.27 -3.46 -5.56
N ALA A 37 10.28 -2.65 -5.86
CA ALA A 37 10.66 -2.25 -7.21
C ALA A 37 9.47 -1.72 -8.02
N VAL A 38 8.55 -1.00 -7.35
CA VAL A 38 7.37 -0.44 -8.00
C VAL A 38 7.78 0.74 -8.88
N THR A 39 7.28 0.76 -10.10
CA THR A 39 7.46 1.83 -11.08
C THR A 39 6.12 2.48 -11.43
N PRO A 40 6.13 3.65 -12.08
CA PRO A 40 4.89 4.29 -12.57
C PRO A 40 4.06 3.37 -13.50
N ASP A 41 4.71 2.53 -14.29
CA ASP A 41 4.01 1.58 -15.17
C ASP A 41 3.42 0.40 -14.39
N SER A 42 4.10 -0.08 -13.36
CA SER A 42 3.65 -1.25 -12.59
C SER A 42 2.64 -0.92 -11.49
N VAL A 43 2.53 0.35 -11.06
CA VAL A 43 1.65 0.73 -9.94
C VAL A 43 0.17 0.67 -10.32
N VAL A 44 -0.18 1.00 -11.56
CA VAL A 44 -1.58 1.05 -12.05
C VAL A 44 -2.37 -0.24 -11.75
N PRO A 45 -1.90 -1.45 -12.12
CA PRO A 45 -2.62 -2.67 -11.79
C PRO A 45 -2.74 -2.94 -10.28
N LEU A 46 -1.78 -2.48 -9.46
CA LEU A 46 -1.87 -2.58 -7.99
C LEU A 46 -2.98 -1.68 -7.45
N VAL A 47 -3.08 -0.44 -7.93
CA VAL A 47 -4.16 0.49 -7.57
C VAL A 47 -5.52 -0.09 -7.97
N HIS A 48 -5.64 -0.63 -9.18
CA HIS A 48 -6.87 -1.26 -9.64
C HIS A 48 -7.29 -2.44 -8.76
N GLY A 49 -6.34 -3.28 -8.34
CA GLY A 49 -6.59 -4.38 -7.41
C GLY A 49 -7.12 -3.88 -6.05
N ALA A 50 -6.57 -2.79 -5.53
CA ALA A 50 -7.03 -2.19 -4.28
C ALA A 50 -8.41 -1.51 -4.41
N MET A 51 -8.67 -0.87 -5.55
CA MET A 51 -9.86 -0.03 -5.76
C MET A 51 -11.10 -0.85 -6.17
N PHE A 52 -10.96 -1.83 -7.06
CA PHE A 52 -12.11 -2.52 -7.65
C PHE A 52 -12.56 -3.77 -6.89
N THR A 53 -11.81 -4.21 -5.87
CA THR A 53 -12.14 -5.41 -5.08
C THR A 53 -13.06 -5.12 -3.89
N ARG A 54 -13.27 -3.84 -3.53
CA ARG A 54 -14.12 -3.40 -2.41
C ARG A 54 -14.99 -2.23 -2.83
N GLY A 55 -16.29 -2.31 -2.54
CA GLY A 55 -17.28 -1.29 -2.90
C GLY A 55 -17.81 -0.49 -1.69
N GLY A 56 -18.35 0.70 -1.95
CA GLY A 56 -19.04 1.52 -0.94
C GLY A 56 -18.14 1.88 0.25
N SER A 57 -18.64 1.70 1.48
CA SER A 57 -17.88 2.01 2.71
C SER A 57 -16.70 1.06 2.97
N ALA A 58 -16.66 -0.11 2.31
CA ALA A 58 -15.53 -1.04 2.42
C ALA A 58 -14.28 -0.51 1.71
N LEU A 59 -14.45 0.28 0.65
CA LEU A 59 -13.33 0.88 -0.08
C LEU A 59 -12.48 1.77 0.84
N ALA A 60 -13.14 2.54 1.72
CA ALA A 60 -12.47 3.39 2.71
C ALA A 60 -11.64 2.61 3.75
N SER A 61 -11.76 1.28 3.79
CA SER A 61 -10.92 0.40 4.63
C SER A 61 -9.70 -0.13 3.86
N THR A 62 -9.35 0.48 2.73
CA THR A 62 -8.17 0.15 1.92
C THR A 62 -7.40 1.43 1.62
N ALA A 63 -6.10 1.43 1.89
CA ALA A 63 -5.21 2.57 1.65
C ALA A 63 -3.97 2.12 0.89
N LEU A 64 -3.35 3.06 0.19
CA LEU A 64 -2.03 2.91 -0.44
C LEU A 64 -1.03 3.80 0.29
N PHE A 65 0.18 3.29 0.47
CA PHE A 65 1.34 4.05 0.93
C PHE A 65 2.45 3.91 -0.10
N ILE A 66 2.97 5.05 -0.57
CA ILE A 66 4.09 5.10 -1.51
C ILE A 66 5.35 5.46 -0.71
N GLY A 67 6.37 4.62 -0.82
CA GLY A 67 7.64 4.80 -0.11
C GLY A 67 8.84 4.45 -1.00
N GLY A 68 9.99 4.32 -0.34
CA GLY A 68 11.27 4.05 -0.95
C GLY A 68 12.23 5.23 -0.91
N SER A 69 13.48 4.97 -1.22
CA SER A 69 14.59 5.91 -1.03
C SER A 69 14.69 7.00 -2.11
N ASP A 70 14.13 6.77 -3.30
CA ASP A 70 14.12 7.74 -4.40
C ASP A 70 12.83 8.56 -4.40
N VAL A 71 12.91 9.77 -3.83
CA VAL A 71 11.79 10.71 -3.74
C VAL A 71 11.22 11.06 -5.12
N LYS A 72 12.05 11.14 -6.17
CA LYS A 72 11.56 11.52 -7.51
C LYS A 72 10.71 10.43 -8.16
N LEU A 73 10.90 9.17 -7.75
CA LEU A 73 10.07 8.06 -8.19
C LEU A 73 8.78 7.95 -7.35
N GLY A 74 8.75 8.55 -6.16
CA GLY A 74 7.63 8.48 -5.22
C GLY A 74 6.66 9.67 -5.24
N GLU A 75 7.03 10.79 -5.89
CA GLU A 75 6.18 11.99 -6.11
C GLU A 75 5.40 11.92 -7.43
#